data_AF-A0A0F9Y8H5-F1
#
_entry.id   AF-A0A0F9Y8H5-F1
#
_cell.length_a   1.000
_cell.length_b   1.000
_cell.length_c   1.000
_cell.angle_alpha   90.00
_cell.angle_beta   90.00
_cell.angle_gamma   90.00
#
_symmetry.space_group_name_H-M   'P 1'
#
loop_
_entity.id
_entity.type
_entity.pdbx_description
1 polymer ?
#
loop_
_entity_poly.entity_id
_entity_poly.type
_entity_poly.pdbx_seq_one_letter_code
_entity_poly.pdbx_strand_id
1 'polypeptide(L)'
;MKADDFNSKPKNHKERSVKIPTEEVNRSDSIELDLEGNGSENEIIVSRNSRCVSVDTFSFAPEGRKEKKGVFKGKGDLVKFRCTVYEKKLLNINAKRSGLSLSEYIRRSLFEQEITERFSEEHIEIYKMLIKYHNNFKSIGNMYKKRNPKLTQEVYALANEIKAHLKKFQ
;
A
#
# COMPACT_ATOMS: atom_id res chain seq x y z
N MET A 1 -4.35 -36.78 -33.33
CA MET A 1 -3.04 -36.38 -32.76
C MET A 1 -2.61 -35.08 -33.41
N LYS A 2 -2.71 -33.97 -32.70
CA LYS A 2 -2.00 -32.71 -32.98
C LYS A 2 -1.63 -32.15 -31.60
N ALA A 3 -0.33 -32.09 -31.33
CA ALA A 3 0.22 -31.46 -30.14
C ALA A 3 0.72 -30.08 -30.59
N ASP A 4 0.20 -29.03 -29.97
CA ASP A 4 0.66 -27.67 -30.18
C ASP A 4 1.80 -27.39 -29.19
N ASP A 5 3.02 -27.23 -29.72
CA ASP A 5 4.21 -26.89 -28.96
C ASP A 5 4.18 -25.41 -28.54
N PHE A 6 3.99 -25.16 -27.24
CA PHE A 6 4.18 -23.84 -26.62
C PHE A 6 5.67 -23.56 -26.42
N ASN A 7 6.30 -22.88 -27.38
CA ASN A 7 7.67 -22.39 -27.27
C ASN A 7 7.70 -21.08 -26.45
N SER A 8 8.09 -21.15 -25.18
CA SER A 8 8.38 -19.97 -24.35
C SER A 8 9.89 -19.67 -24.39
N LYS A 9 10.27 -18.52 -24.96
CA LYS A 9 11.67 -18.06 -24.99
C LYS A 9 12.15 -17.69 -23.58
N PRO A 10 13.34 -18.11 -23.13
CA PRO A 10 13.90 -17.71 -21.85
C PRO A 10 14.37 -16.24 -21.89
N LYS A 11 13.87 -15.42 -20.95
CA LYS A 11 14.40 -14.06 -20.71
C LYS A 11 15.77 -14.19 -20.05
N ASN A 12 16.82 -13.79 -20.76
CA ASN A 12 18.18 -13.70 -20.22
C ASN A 12 18.24 -12.60 -19.14
N HIS A 13 18.05 -12.96 -17.87
CA HIS A 13 18.44 -12.11 -16.75
C HIS A 13 19.96 -12.25 -16.56
N LYS A 14 20.72 -11.20 -16.86
CA LYS A 14 22.13 -11.10 -16.46
C LYS A 14 22.18 -10.98 -14.94
N GLU A 15 22.30 -12.11 -14.24
CA GLU A 15 22.57 -12.12 -12.81
C GLU A 15 23.99 -11.57 -12.57
N ARG A 16 24.09 -10.47 -11.84
CA ARG A 16 25.37 -9.92 -11.37
C ARG A 16 25.53 -10.33 -9.92
N SER A 17 26.45 -11.26 -9.65
CA SER A 17 26.82 -11.65 -8.29
C SER A 17 28.06 -10.87 -7.83
N VAL A 18 28.01 -10.26 -6.65
CA VAL A 18 29.17 -9.63 -6.01
C VAL A 18 29.67 -10.55 -4.90
N LYS A 19 30.96 -10.89 -4.91
CA LYS A 19 31.59 -11.71 -3.86
C LYS A 19 32.29 -10.78 -2.87
N ILE A 20 31.84 -10.78 -1.62
CA ILE A 20 32.41 -9.95 -0.55
C ILE A 20 33.26 -10.84 0.37
N PRO A 21 34.54 -10.52 0.62
CA PRO A 21 35.39 -11.24 1.57
C PRO A 21 34.85 -11.15 3.00
N THR A 22 34.94 -12.25 3.75
CA THR A 22 34.36 -12.37 5.11
C THR A 22 35.05 -11.48 6.15
N GLU A 23 36.27 -11.05 5.88
CA GLU A 23 37.09 -10.23 6.79
C GLU A 23 36.61 -8.77 6.86
N GLU A 24 36.03 -8.25 5.77
CA GLU A 24 35.50 -6.88 5.65
C GLU A 24 34.17 -6.72 6.40
N VAL A 25 33.34 -7.78 6.43
CA VAL A 25 32.02 -7.79 7.12
C VAL A 25 32.17 -7.64 8.64
N ASN A 26 33.29 -8.06 9.20
CA ASN A 26 33.51 -8.05 10.65
C ASN A 26 34.12 -6.75 11.17
N ARG A 27 34.60 -5.85 10.29
CA ARG A 27 35.26 -4.59 10.68
C ARG A 27 34.35 -3.36 10.64
N SER A 28 33.25 -3.40 9.89
CA SER A 28 32.40 -2.24 9.63
C SER A 28 30.91 -2.61 9.51
N ASP A 29 30.03 -1.85 10.16
CA ASP A 29 28.57 -2.05 10.07
C ASP A 29 27.96 -1.55 8.74
N SER A 30 28.76 -0.90 7.88
CA SER A 30 28.35 -0.38 6.57
C SER A 30 29.52 -0.33 5.58
N ILE A 31 29.28 -0.73 4.33
CA ILE A 31 30.24 -0.68 3.20
C ILE A 31 29.59 0.12 2.08
N GLU A 32 30.24 1.19 1.61
CA GLU A 32 29.82 1.94 0.42
C GLU A 32 30.29 1.20 -0.84
N LEU A 33 29.36 0.97 -1.77
CA LEU A 33 29.63 0.29 -3.04
C LEU A 33 29.51 1.30 -4.18
N ASP A 34 30.66 1.75 -4.69
CA ASP A 34 30.72 2.58 -5.89
C ASP A 34 30.51 1.71 -7.13
N LEU A 35 29.28 1.72 -7.63
CA LEU A 35 28.97 1.14 -8.94
C LEU A 35 29.29 2.19 -10.01
N GLU A 36 30.51 2.17 -10.54
CA GLU A 36 30.83 2.92 -11.76
C GLU A 36 30.02 2.34 -12.93
N GLY A 37 28.89 2.99 -13.21
CA GLY A 37 28.08 2.73 -14.39
C GLY A 37 28.72 3.43 -15.58
N ASN A 38 29.37 2.67 -16.46
CA ASN A 38 29.73 3.16 -17.79
C ASN A 38 28.44 3.56 -18.52
N GLY A 39 28.18 4.88 -18.56
CA GLY A 39 27.01 5.45 -19.19
C GLY A 39 27.07 5.25 -20.70
N SER A 40 26.06 4.56 -21.25
CA SER A 40 25.65 4.77 -22.62
C SER A 40 24.45 5.72 -22.57
N GLU A 41 24.66 6.96 -23.01
CA GLU A 41 23.65 7.98 -23.21
C GLU A 41 22.54 7.43 -24.11
N ASN A 42 21.39 7.06 -23.52
CA ASN A 42 20.18 6.85 -24.30
C ASN A 42 19.53 8.23 -24.47
N GLU A 43 19.89 8.90 -25.55
CA GLU A 43 19.24 10.10 -26.03
C GLU A 43 17.75 9.79 -26.28
N ILE A 44 16.87 10.41 -25.51
CA ILE A 44 15.42 10.31 -25.71
C ILE A 44 15.10 11.13 -26.96
N ILE A 45 15.00 10.48 -28.12
CA ILE A 45 14.45 11.08 -29.33
C ILE A 45 12.94 11.26 -29.09
N VAL A 46 12.56 12.44 -28.57
CA VAL A 46 11.18 12.92 -28.60
C VAL A 46 10.87 13.27 -30.05
N SER A 47 10.35 12.29 -30.80
CA SER A 47 9.80 12.54 -32.12
C SER A 47 8.65 13.54 -31.99
N ARG A 48 8.90 14.78 -32.42
CA ARG A 48 7.90 15.84 -32.50
C ARG A 48 6.85 15.43 -33.54
N ASN A 49 5.69 14.95 -33.09
CA ASN A 49 4.51 14.93 -33.93
C ASN A 49 4.04 16.39 -34.08
N SER A 50 4.38 17.00 -35.21
CA SER A 50 4.02 18.36 -35.60
C SER A 50 2.56 18.42 -36.04
N ARG A 51 1.65 18.49 -35.06
CA ARG A 51 0.33 19.12 -35.23
C ARG A 51 -0.05 19.89 -33.96
N CYS A 52 0.73 20.90 -33.64
CA CYS A 52 0.30 22.02 -32.81
C CYS A 52 0.20 23.24 -33.75
N VAL A 53 -1.03 23.59 -34.12
CA VAL A 53 -1.31 24.89 -34.73
C VAL A 53 -1.35 25.88 -33.57
N SER A 54 -0.50 26.91 -33.61
CA SER A 54 -0.60 28.02 -32.68
C SER A 54 -1.94 28.71 -32.92
N VAL A 55 -2.95 28.42 -32.09
CA VAL A 55 -4.13 29.27 -32.01
C VAL A 55 -3.73 30.40 -31.08
N ASP A 56 -3.52 31.58 -31.65
CA ASP A 56 -3.34 32.84 -30.92
C ASP A 56 -4.53 33.02 -29.99
N THR A 57 -4.40 32.51 -28.77
CA THR A 57 -5.40 32.66 -27.74
C THR A 57 -5.02 33.93 -27.01
N PHE A 58 -5.73 35.00 -27.37
CA PHE A 58 -5.79 36.30 -26.71
C PHE A 58 -5.25 36.33 -25.28
N SER A 59 -4.25 37.17 -25.04
CA SER A 59 -3.74 37.54 -23.72
C SER A 59 -4.78 38.34 -22.94
N PHE A 60 -5.74 37.66 -22.32
CA PHE A 60 -6.72 38.30 -21.45
C PHE A 60 -6.15 38.54 -20.04
N ALA A 61 -5.85 39.82 -19.81
CA ALA A 61 -5.92 40.60 -18.57
C ALA A 61 -4.59 41.04 -17.92
N PRO A 62 -4.39 42.37 -17.71
CA PRO A 62 -3.19 42.94 -17.07
C PRO A 62 -3.18 42.82 -15.54
N GLU A 63 -4.21 42.27 -14.90
CA GLU A 63 -4.35 42.31 -13.44
C GLU A 63 -5.24 41.17 -12.91
N GLY A 64 -4.69 39.94 -12.87
CA GLY A 64 -5.52 38.79 -12.48
C GLY A 64 -4.80 37.48 -12.17
N ARG A 65 -3.48 37.49 -11.92
CA ARG A 65 -2.83 36.31 -11.36
C ARG A 65 -3.34 36.17 -9.93
N LYS A 66 -4.26 35.23 -9.67
CA LYS A 66 -4.58 34.84 -8.29
C LYS A 66 -3.26 34.57 -7.60
N GLU A 67 -2.91 35.37 -6.60
CA GLU A 67 -1.73 35.14 -5.78
C GLU A 67 -1.74 33.66 -5.39
N LYS A 68 -0.62 32.98 -5.58
CA LYS A 68 -0.49 31.60 -5.11
C LYS A 68 -0.74 31.66 -3.61
N LYS A 69 -1.94 31.27 -3.16
CA LYS A 69 -2.24 31.05 -1.74
C LYS A 69 -1.06 30.26 -1.19
N GLY A 70 -0.39 30.83 -0.19
CA GLY A 70 0.87 30.30 0.34
C GLY A 70 0.77 28.79 0.51
N VAL A 71 1.71 28.06 -0.09
CA VAL A 71 1.77 26.60 0.01
C VAL A 71 1.76 26.26 1.49
N PHE A 72 0.85 25.38 1.92
CA PHE A 72 0.77 24.94 3.31
C PHE A 72 2.16 24.47 3.76
N LYS A 73 2.80 25.23 4.64
CA LYS A 73 4.10 24.88 5.18
C LYS A 73 3.88 23.69 6.11
N GLY A 74 4.42 22.53 5.73
CA GLY A 74 4.33 21.32 6.54
C GLY A 74 4.96 21.51 7.92
N LYS A 75 4.75 20.52 8.79
CA LYS A 75 5.36 20.48 10.14
C LYS A 75 6.90 20.54 10.00
N GLY A 76 7.50 21.64 10.42
CA GLY A 76 8.93 21.94 10.20
C GLY A 76 9.83 21.71 11.42
N ASP A 77 9.27 21.70 12.62
CA ASP A 77 10.06 21.58 13.85
C ASP A 77 10.39 20.10 14.15
N LEU A 78 11.64 19.87 14.57
CA LEU A 78 12.15 18.54 14.88
C LEU A 78 12.25 18.34 16.39
N VAL A 79 11.69 17.23 16.87
CA VAL A 79 11.83 16.76 18.25
C VAL A 79 12.78 15.56 18.25
N LYS A 80 13.84 15.62 19.07
CA LYS A 80 14.81 14.53 19.27
C LYS A 80 14.82 14.12 20.73
N PHE A 81 14.76 12.83 21.02
CA PHE A 81 14.87 12.29 22.37
C PHE A 81 15.93 11.19 22.42
N ARG A 82 16.53 11.00 23.60
CA ARG A 82 17.46 9.90 23.87
C ARG A 82 16.64 8.66 24.27
N CYS A 83 17.06 7.51 23.78
CA CYS A 83 16.45 6.23 24.10
C CYS A 83 17.49 5.13 23.91
N THR A 84 17.31 4.03 24.65
CA THR A 84 18.10 2.81 24.51
C THR A 84 17.83 2.15 23.16
N VAL A 85 18.72 1.25 22.76
CA VAL A 85 18.57 0.46 21.52
C VAL A 85 17.29 -0.38 21.55
N TYR A 86 16.92 -0.90 22.72
CA TYR A 86 15.72 -1.73 22.90
C TYR A 86 14.43 -0.92 22.76
N GLU A 87 14.32 0.23 23.42
CA GLU A 87 13.15 1.11 23.32
C GLU A 87 12.92 1.56 21.87
N LYS A 88 13.99 1.90 21.15
CA LYS A 88 13.90 2.25 19.73
C LYS A 88 13.35 1.09 18.89
N LYS A 89 13.77 -0.14 19.16
CA LYS A 89 13.24 -1.33 18.46
C LYS A 89 11.76 -1.54 18.78
N LEU A 90 11.38 -1.42 20.04
CA LEU A 90 9.99 -1.59 20.48
C LEU A 90 9.05 -0.56 19.85
N LEU A 91 9.45 0.72 19.83
CA LEU A 91 8.70 1.80 19.17
C LEU A 91 8.52 1.53 17.67
N ASN A 92 9.56 1.03 17.00
CA ASN A 92 9.47 0.66 15.58
C ASN A 92 8.53 -0.52 15.35
N ILE A 93 8.55 -1.54 16.20
CA ILE A 93 7.65 -2.70 16.10
C ILE A 93 6.20 -2.25 16.30
N ASN A 94 5.94 -1.44 17.33
CA ASN A 94 4.59 -0.95 17.61
C ASN A 94 4.06 -0.06 16.48
N ALA A 95 4.88 0.87 15.97
CA ALA A 95 4.50 1.71 14.84
C ALA A 95 4.16 0.87 13.59
N LYS A 96 4.95 -0.17 13.30
CA LYS A 96 4.70 -1.10 12.17
C LYS A 96 3.39 -1.88 12.34
N ARG A 97 3.09 -2.38 13.55
CA ARG A 97 1.83 -3.09 13.85
C ARG A 97 0.61 -2.19 13.63
N SER A 98 0.72 -0.92 14.01
CA SER A 98 -0.32 0.08 13.77
C SER A 98 -0.38 0.59 12.33
N GLY A 99 0.57 0.22 11.47
CA GLY A 99 0.65 0.71 10.09
C GLY A 99 1.00 2.22 9.99
N LEU A 100 1.65 2.78 11.01
CA LEU A 100 2.01 4.20 11.10
C LEU A 100 3.51 4.40 10.95
N SER A 101 3.91 5.61 10.54
CA SER A 101 5.31 6.02 10.68
C SER A 101 5.66 6.21 12.16
N LEU A 102 6.92 6.02 12.53
CA LEU A 102 7.39 6.19 13.92
C LEU A 102 6.98 7.55 14.51
N SER A 103 7.17 8.63 13.74
CA SER A 103 6.84 9.99 14.19
C SER A 103 5.35 10.21 14.34
N GLU A 104 4.53 9.57 13.52
CA GLU A 104 3.08 9.60 13.67
C GLU A 104 2.61 8.79 14.86
N TYR A 105 3.10 7.56 15.02
CA TYR A 105 2.79 6.71 16.17
C TYR A 105 3.06 7.45 17.49
N ILE A 106 4.26 8.04 17.66
CA ILE A 106 4.60 8.78 18.89
C ILE A 106 3.68 9.98 19.11
N ARG A 107 3.35 10.74 18.05
CA ARG A 107 2.41 11.87 18.17
C ARG A 107 1.03 11.39 18.61
N ARG A 108 0.49 10.34 17.98
CA ARG A 108 -0.83 9.80 18.34
C ARG A 108 -0.83 9.28 19.77
N SER A 109 0.21 8.56 20.18
CA SER A 109 0.35 8.06 21.55
C SER A 109 0.41 9.20 22.58
N LEU A 110 1.11 10.29 22.28
CA LEU A 110 1.24 11.43 23.18
C LEU A 110 -0.07 12.23 23.31
N PHE A 111 -0.84 12.34 22.23
CA PHE A 111 -2.13 13.04 22.22
C PHE A 111 -3.32 12.12 22.55
N GLU A 112 -3.07 10.92 23.07
CA GLU A 112 -4.09 9.91 23.42
C GLU A 112 -5.08 9.64 22.28
N GLN A 113 -4.60 9.75 21.03
CA GLN A 113 -5.40 9.45 19.86
C GLN A 113 -5.50 7.94 19.69
N GLU A 114 -6.67 7.45 19.28
CA GLU A 114 -6.88 6.03 19.06
C GLU A 114 -5.90 5.48 18.02
N ILE A 115 -5.15 4.45 18.43
CA ILE A 115 -4.21 3.73 17.56
C ILE A 115 -4.82 2.36 17.30
N THR A 116 -5.52 2.23 16.18
CA THR A 116 -6.04 0.95 15.71
C THR A 116 -4.90 0.11 15.15
N GLU A 117 -4.79 -1.15 15.56
CA GLU A 117 -3.86 -2.09 14.94
C GLU A 117 -4.32 -2.40 13.50
N ARG A 118 -3.35 -2.52 12.58
CA ARG A 118 -3.66 -2.87 11.19
C ARG A 118 -3.98 -4.35 11.13
N PHE A 119 -5.04 -4.72 10.41
CA PHE A 119 -5.31 -6.13 10.12
C PHE A 119 -4.15 -6.78 9.37
N SER A 120 -3.75 -7.97 9.80
CA SER A 120 -2.84 -8.81 9.02
C SER A 120 -3.54 -9.31 7.75
N GLU A 121 -2.76 -9.77 6.78
CA GLU A 121 -3.29 -10.30 5.52
C GLU A 121 -4.26 -11.46 5.76
N GLU A 122 -3.94 -12.35 6.71
CA GLU A 122 -4.80 -13.46 7.13
C GLU A 122 -6.15 -12.97 7.67
N HIS A 123 -6.16 -11.93 8.50
CA HIS A 123 -7.40 -11.34 9.01
C HIS A 123 -8.25 -10.77 7.86
N ILE A 124 -7.62 -10.13 6.87
CA ILE A 124 -8.29 -9.59 5.69
C ILE A 124 -8.93 -10.72 4.87
N GLU A 125 -8.25 -11.85 4.71
CA GLU A 125 -8.78 -13.02 4.00
C GLU A 125 -9.99 -13.62 4.71
N ILE A 126 -9.90 -13.82 6.02
CA ILE A 126 -11.02 -14.32 6.84
C ILE A 126 -12.22 -13.36 6.72
N TYR A 127 -11.97 -12.05 6.76
CA TYR A 127 -13.02 -11.04 6.61
C TYR A 127 -13.71 -11.12 5.25
N LYS A 128 -12.94 -11.27 4.17
CA LYS A 128 -13.48 -11.47 2.81
C LYS A 128 -14.32 -12.74 2.71
N MET A 129 -13.85 -13.84 3.31
CA MET A 129 -14.62 -15.09 3.38
C MET A 129 -15.94 -14.92 4.13
N LEU A 130 -15.91 -14.21 5.26
CA LEU A 130 -17.09 -13.99 6.09
C LEU A 130 -18.17 -13.18 5.34
N ILE A 131 -17.77 -12.17 4.57
CA ILE A 131 -18.66 -11.43 3.66
C ILE A 131 -19.25 -12.36 2.60
N LYS A 132 -18.44 -13.22 1.99
CA LYS A 132 -18.91 -14.19 0.99
C LYS A 132 -19.95 -15.12 1.59
N TYR A 133 -19.72 -15.63 2.80
CA TYR A 133 -20.69 -16.49 3.49
C TYR A 133 -21.99 -15.78 3.83
N HIS A 134 -21.94 -14.54 4.32
CA HIS A 134 -23.16 -13.75 4.52
C HIS A 134 -24.02 -13.67 3.25
N ASN A 135 -23.40 -13.36 2.11
CA ASN A 135 -24.10 -13.26 0.83
C ASN A 135 -24.67 -14.62 0.38
N ASN A 136 -23.90 -15.69 0.57
CA ASN A 136 -24.34 -17.06 0.28
C ASN A 136 -25.57 -17.44 1.10
N PHE A 137 -25.54 -17.23 2.42
CA PHE A 137 -26.69 -17.51 3.30
C PHE A 137 -27.91 -16.68 2.91
N LYS A 138 -27.74 -15.40 2.59
CA LYS A 138 -28.83 -14.56 2.10
C LYS A 138 -29.44 -15.10 0.81
N SER A 139 -28.62 -15.59 -0.12
CA SER A 139 -29.08 -16.23 -1.36
C SER A 139 -29.87 -17.52 -1.10
N ILE A 140 -29.38 -18.37 -0.20
CA ILE A 140 -30.08 -19.60 0.23
C ILE A 140 -31.44 -19.24 0.86
N GLY A 141 -31.47 -18.27 1.77
CA GLY A 141 -32.70 -17.80 2.40
C GLY A 141 -33.72 -17.29 1.38
N ASN A 142 -33.27 -16.57 0.35
CA ASN A 142 -34.10 -16.12 -0.77
C ASN A 142 -34.68 -17.29 -1.57
N MET A 143 -33.87 -18.31 -1.87
CA MET A 143 -34.29 -19.47 -2.65
C MET A 143 -35.41 -20.26 -1.96
N TYR A 144 -35.32 -20.43 -0.63
CA TYR A 144 -36.30 -21.20 0.15
C TYR A 144 -37.47 -20.38 0.69
N LYS A 145 -37.51 -19.06 0.46
CA LYS A 145 -38.50 -18.13 1.04
C LYS A 145 -39.96 -18.57 0.90
N LYS A 146 -40.33 -19.17 -0.25
CA LYS A 146 -41.70 -19.67 -0.52
C LYS A 146 -41.88 -21.16 -0.21
N ARG A 147 -40.77 -21.92 -0.08
CA ARG A 147 -40.80 -23.40 0.04
C ARG A 147 -40.73 -23.86 1.49
N ASN A 148 -39.87 -23.25 2.30
CA ASN A 148 -39.72 -23.59 3.71
C ASN A 148 -39.43 -22.32 4.54
N PRO A 149 -40.47 -21.70 5.14
CA PRO A 149 -40.30 -20.45 5.88
C PRO A 149 -39.48 -20.62 7.17
N LYS A 150 -39.50 -21.79 7.81
CA LYS A 150 -38.70 -22.08 9.01
C LYS A 150 -37.20 -22.06 8.71
N LEU A 151 -36.80 -22.78 7.65
CA LEU A 151 -35.41 -22.79 7.19
C LEU A 151 -34.94 -21.38 6.80
N THR A 152 -35.79 -20.62 6.09
CA THR A 152 -35.47 -19.24 5.74
C THR A 152 -35.19 -18.40 6.97
N GLN A 153 -36.00 -18.52 8.03
CA GLN A 153 -35.81 -17.77 9.27
C GLN A 153 -34.47 -18.09 9.94
N GLU A 154 -34.10 -19.38 10.06
CA GLU A 154 -32.82 -19.80 10.64
C GLU A 154 -31.61 -19.31 9.83
N VAL A 155 -31.67 -19.44 8.49
CA VAL A 155 -30.59 -18.97 7.61
C VAL A 155 -30.42 -17.46 7.66
N TYR A 156 -31.52 -16.71 7.75
CA TYR A 156 -31.47 -15.26 7.93
C TYR A 156 -30.95 -14.85 9.31
N ALA A 157 -31.28 -15.60 10.37
CA ALA A 157 -30.72 -15.37 11.70
C ALA A 157 -29.19 -15.49 11.68
N LEU A 158 -28.66 -16.58 11.11
CA LEU A 158 -27.22 -16.79 10.96
C LEU A 158 -26.57 -15.69 10.10
N ALA A 159 -27.20 -15.30 8.99
CA ALA A 159 -26.69 -14.21 8.15
C ALA A 159 -26.62 -12.87 8.93
N ASN A 160 -27.59 -12.61 9.80
CA ASN A 160 -27.63 -11.41 10.63
C ASN A 160 -26.57 -11.44 11.75
N GLU A 161 -26.32 -12.60 12.35
CA GLU A 161 -25.23 -12.80 13.32
C GLU A 161 -23.88 -12.49 12.66
N ILE A 162 -23.62 -13.06 11.48
CA ILE A 162 -22.40 -12.78 10.70
C ILE A 162 -22.26 -11.27 10.45
N LYS A 163 -23.35 -10.60 10.06
CA LYS A 163 -23.34 -9.14 9.83
C LYS A 163 -23.08 -8.34 11.11
N ALA A 164 -23.58 -8.79 12.25
CA ALA A 164 -23.31 -8.17 13.54
C ALA A 164 -21.84 -8.30 13.94
N HIS A 165 -21.22 -9.46 13.68
CA HIS A 165 -19.78 -9.64 13.87
C HIS A 165 -18.96 -8.72 12.97
N LEU A 166 -19.30 -8.62 11.68
CA LEU A 166 -18.62 -7.72 10.73
C LEU A 166 -18.67 -6.25 11.18
N LYS A 167 -19.79 -5.80 11.76
CA LYS A 167 -19.95 -4.43 12.29
C LYS A 167 -19.04 -4.08 13.47
N LYS A 168 -18.55 -5.07 14.23
CA LYS A 168 -17.64 -4.80 15.37
C LYS A 168 -16.24 -4.37 14.92
N PHE A 169 -15.91 -4.59 13.64
CA PHE A 169 -14.61 -4.33 13.05
C PHE A 169 -14.61 -3.10 12.12
N GLN A 170 -15.75 -2.40 12.01
CA GLN A 170 -15.94 -1.19 11.22
C GLN A 170 -16.04 0.03 12.15
#